data_AF-A0A0L0VBY6-F1
#
_entry.id   AF-A0A0L0VBY6-F1
#
_cell.length_a   1.000
_cell.length_b   1.000
_cell.length_c   1.000
_cell.angle_alpha   90.00
_cell.angle_beta   90.00
_cell.angle_gamma   90.00
#
_symmetry.space_group_name_H-M   'P 1'
#
loop_
_entity.id
_entity.type
_entity.pdbx_description
1 polymer ?
#
loop_
_entity_poly.entity_id
_entity_poly.type
_entity_poly.pdbx_seq_one_letter_code
_entity_poly.pdbx_strand_id
1 'polypeptide(L)'
;MPSINVAKDVNLFYEIKPISSSPHPATTPWLVILHPLFLDISFVYPYVNGPGQLLERFNIILIDFRSHGRTRAKVSPSCDLWTLAADLAFALHKLRLPPVHILATDPLGSEVAIRFSGLFASQVLSICLCTVPPPEEDGFVKTAFQAVMSSWTNPELPEDWDASVSATQWWLYGPRSTYCSLDVLDAWAGAMIRRYPPCKATHAFGSSVAYVERESPPPSLAPLVKVPILALHGDFQSIYDCPSAERRFNEFVNIPPPSSFRVMKDTPLQMFDTFPERVKEQYYPWIDNLLAQQSGPEPAETSTTRSASFDPKEALERLAVLIGDSSVASRDPHTSDSFYALRDEKISSNAERIGTLEANQMFKFSILGGGAPESWTGASFEEQNPERFSKRIQKNTDEGGTNMVEEIILAITESTADDDLL
;
A
#
# COMPACT_ATOMS: atom_id res chain seq x y z
N MET A 1 -12.52 14.96 -13.60
CA MET A 1 -11.42 14.08 -13.13
C MET A 1 -11.87 12.64 -13.31
N PRO A 2 -11.07 11.77 -13.94
CA PRO A 2 -11.40 10.35 -14.12
C PRO A 2 -11.68 9.68 -12.78
N SER A 3 -12.81 8.98 -12.67
CA SER A 3 -13.15 8.20 -11.49
C SER A 3 -13.99 6.99 -11.88
N ILE A 4 -13.87 5.90 -11.14
CA ILE A 4 -14.62 4.68 -11.37
C ILE A 4 -15.39 4.26 -10.14
N ASN A 5 -16.70 4.11 -10.30
CA ASN A 5 -17.57 3.65 -9.23
C ASN A 5 -17.41 2.13 -9.06
N VAL A 6 -17.09 1.64 -7.86
CA VAL A 6 -16.91 0.19 -7.56
C VAL A 6 -17.88 -0.32 -6.48
N ALA A 7 -18.43 0.60 -5.70
CA ALA A 7 -19.49 0.39 -4.71
C ALA A 7 -20.33 1.66 -4.58
N LYS A 8 -21.47 1.59 -3.87
CA LYS A 8 -22.47 2.67 -3.81
C LYS A 8 -21.86 4.06 -3.58
N ASP A 9 -20.98 4.17 -2.59
CA ASP A 9 -20.36 5.42 -2.17
C ASP A 9 -18.83 5.44 -2.39
N VAL A 10 -18.33 4.63 -3.33
CA VAL A 10 -16.88 4.48 -3.59
C VAL A 10 -16.59 4.78 -5.06
N ASN A 11 -15.93 5.92 -5.28
CA ASN A 11 -15.47 6.38 -6.58
C ASN A 11 -13.95 6.51 -6.56
N LEU A 12 -13.28 5.48 -7.06
CA LEU A 12 -11.82 5.43 -7.11
C LEU A 12 -11.31 6.40 -8.17
N PHE A 13 -10.37 7.27 -7.80
CA PHE A 13 -9.64 8.07 -8.77
C PHE A 13 -8.58 7.22 -9.45
N TYR A 14 -8.35 7.46 -10.75
CA TYR A 14 -7.35 6.73 -11.50
C TYR A 14 -6.69 7.58 -12.58
N GLU A 15 -5.48 7.22 -12.97
CA GLU A 15 -4.79 7.77 -14.13
C GLU A 15 -4.30 6.64 -15.03
N ILE A 16 -4.51 6.77 -16.35
CA ILE A 16 -3.92 5.90 -17.35
C ILE A 16 -2.76 6.66 -17.99
N LYS A 17 -1.56 6.08 -17.96
CA LYS A 17 -0.38 6.55 -18.70
C LYS A 17 -0.17 5.59 -19.87
N PRO A 18 -0.59 5.97 -21.09
CA PRO A 18 -0.36 5.12 -22.25
C PRO A 18 1.14 5.02 -22.54
N ILE A 19 1.54 3.90 -23.13
CA ILE A 19 2.90 3.69 -23.62
C ILE A 19 3.32 4.84 -24.57
N SER A 20 4.56 5.33 -24.44
CA SER A 20 5.05 6.51 -25.19
C SER A 20 5.15 6.28 -26.70
N SER A 21 5.43 5.05 -27.11
CA SER A 21 5.46 4.62 -28.52
C SER A 21 5.26 3.11 -28.61
N SER A 22 4.13 2.64 -29.15
CA SER A 22 3.93 1.21 -29.41
C SER A 22 3.72 0.93 -30.89
N PRO A 23 4.51 0.05 -31.52
CA PRO A 23 4.21 -0.45 -32.87
C PRO A 23 2.96 -1.33 -32.89
N HIS A 24 2.54 -1.88 -31.73
CA HIS A 24 1.38 -2.76 -31.60
C HIS A 24 0.53 -2.41 -30.35
N PRO A 25 -0.28 -1.34 -30.41
CA PRO A 25 -1.07 -0.86 -29.26
C PRO A 25 -2.02 -1.93 -28.68
N ALA A 26 -2.54 -2.82 -29.53
CA ALA A 26 -3.50 -3.86 -29.13
C ALA A 26 -2.89 -5.01 -28.30
N THR A 27 -1.58 -5.21 -28.36
CA THR A 27 -0.88 -6.29 -27.64
C THR A 27 0.07 -5.77 -26.57
N THR A 28 0.03 -4.46 -26.29
CA THR A 28 0.89 -3.85 -25.28
C THR A 28 0.43 -4.30 -23.88
N PRO A 29 1.33 -4.86 -23.05
CA PRO A 29 0.97 -5.33 -21.72
C PRO A 29 0.59 -4.17 -20.79
N TRP A 30 -0.15 -4.49 -19.74
CA TRP A 30 -0.62 -3.52 -18.74
C TRP A 30 0.10 -3.71 -17.41
N LEU A 31 0.43 -2.60 -16.76
CA LEU A 31 1.02 -2.55 -15.42
C LEU A 31 0.12 -1.74 -14.49
N VAL A 32 -0.28 -2.33 -13.37
CA VAL A 32 -0.81 -1.61 -12.21
C VAL A 32 0.35 -1.28 -11.28
N ILE A 33 0.47 -0.01 -10.87
CA ILE A 33 1.36 0.36 -9.75
C ILE A 33 0.47 0.76 -8.58
N LEU A 34 0.58 0.04 -7.46
CA LEU A 34 -0.17 0.32 -6.23
C LEU A 34 0.63 1.31 -5.40
N HIS A 35 0.06 2.46 -5.04
CA HIS A 35 0.78 3.49 -4.28
C HIS A 35 1.01 3.05 -2.82
N PRO A 36 1.99 3.66 -2.10
CA PRO A 36 2.25 3.32 -0.72
C PRO A 36 1.14 3.75 0.26
N LEU A 37 1.09 3.09 1.43
CA LEU A 37 0.27 3.44 2.58
C LEU A 37 0.43 4.91 2.96
N PHE A 38 -0.68 5.57 3.30
CA PHE A 38 -0.80 7.02 3.55
C PHE A 38 -0.54 7.92 2.33
N LEU A 39 0.09 7.43 1.28
CA LEU A 39 0.42 8.23 0.10
C LEU A 39 -0.66 8.12 -0.98
N ASP A 40 -0.35 8.54 -2.19
CA ASP A 40 -1.27 8.50 -3.33
C ASP A 40 -0.46 8.31 -4.61
N ILE A 41 -1.13 8.18 -5.75
CA ILE A 41 -0.45 7.93 -7.03
C ILE A 41 0.56 9.01 -7.44
N SER A 42 0.51 10.24 -6.89
CA SER A 42 1.52 11.26 -7.16
C SER A 42 2.91 10.87 -6.66
N PHE A 43 3.01 9.98 -5.67
CA PHE A 43 4.28 9.46 -5.17
C PHE A 43 4.89 8.38 -6.08
N VAL A 44 4.12 7.84 -7.03
CA VAL A 44 4.65 6.93 -8.06
C VAL A 44 5.10 7.66 -9.33
N TYR A 45 4.84 8.96 -9.43
CA TYR A 45 5.22 9.76 -10.60
C TYR A 45 6.70 9.71 -10.98
N PRO A 46 7.69 9.61 -10.06
CA PRO A 46 9.09 9.42 -10.45
C PRO A 46 9.36 8.16 -11.28
N TYR A 47 8.45 7.18 -11.27
CA TYR A 47 8.54 5.98 -12.10
C TYR A 47 7.84 6.10 -13.45
N VAL A 48 6.90 7.04 -13.58
CA VAL A 48 5.98 7.11 -14.74
C VAL A 48 5.96 8.46 -15.45
N ASN A 49 6.58 9.51 -14.91
CA ASN A 49 6.65 10.83 -15.55
C ASN A 49 8.05 11.05 -16.10
N GLY A 50 8.17 11.02 -17.43
CA GLY A 50 9.42 11.23 -18.18
C GLY A 50 9.64 10.16 -19.24
N PRO A 51 10.58 10.36 -20.18
CA PRO A 51 11.08 9.27 -21.01
C PRO A 51 11.68 8.23 -20.06
N GLY A 52 10.98 7.12 -19.92
CA GLY A 52 11.21 6.18 -18.84
C GLY A 52 10.94 4.76 -19.30
N GLN A 53 11.80 3.87 -18.83
CA GLN A 53 11.82 2.45 -19.18
C GLN A 53 10.47 1.74 -18.97
N LEU A 54 9.66 2.13 -17.97
CA LEU A 54 8.33 1.52 -17.78
C LEU A 54 7.32 1.92 -18.87
N LEU A 55 7.30 3.19 -19.28
CA LEU A 55 6.43 3.68 -20.36
C LEU A 55 6.91 3.28 -21.76
N GLU A 56 8.02 2.57 -21.87
CA GLU A 56 8.46 1.88 -23.09
C GLU A 56 7.97 0.43 -23.13
N ARG A 57 7.53 -0.12 -21.99
CA ARG A 57 7.12 -1.53 -21.85
C ARG A 57 5.60 -1.67 -21.73
N PHE A 58 4.94 -0.76 -21.01
CA PHE A 58 3.58 -0.94 -20.54
C PHE A 58 2.66 0.24 -20.86
N ASN A 59 1.37 -0.07 -21.00
CA ASN A 59 0.32 0.85 -20.57
C ASN A 59 0.22 0.78 -19.04
N ILE A 60 0.22 1.91 -18.36
CA ILE A 60 0.20 1.94 -16.89
C ILE A 60 -1.14 2.46 -16.39
N ILE A 61 -1.72 1.77 -15.42
CA ILE A 61 -2.89 2.21 -14.67
C ILE A 61 -2.47 2.47 -13.21
N LEU A 62 -2.84 3.65 -12.72
CA LEU A 62 -2.62 4.09 -11.35
C LEU A 62 -3.98 4.32 -10.71
N ILE A 63 -4.20 3.84 -9.49
CA ILE A 63 -5.47 3.97 -8.78
C ILE A 63 -5.18 4.41 -7.35
N ASP A 64 -5.87 5.44 -6.88
CA ASP A 64 -5.87 5.81 -5.46
C ASP A 64 -6.82 4.88 -4.69
N PHE A 65 -6.35 4.25 -3.61
CA PHE A 65 -7.20 3.46 -2.73
C PHE A 65 -8.24 4.32 -2.00
N ARG A 66 -9.19 3.66 -1.32
CA ARG A 66 -10.13 4.35 -0.42
C ARG A 66 -9.36 5.19 0.60
N SER A 67 -9.89 6.36 0.92
CA SER A 67 -9.28 7.31 1.86
C SER A 67 -7.87 7.81 1.48
N HIS A 68 -7.46 7.65 0.22
CA HIS A 68 -6.19 8.15 -0.29
C HIS A 68 -6.39 9.08 -1.49
N GLY A 69 -5.42 9.99 -1.66
CA GLY A 69 -5.32 10.86 -2.83
C GLY A 69 -6.62 11.56 -3.20
N ARG A 70 -7.09 11.31 -4.42
CA ARG A 70 -8.28 11.94 -5.01
C ARG A 70 -9.50 11.03 -5.00
N THR A 71 -9.38 9.81 -4.46
CA THR A 71 -10.50 8.88 -4.35
C THR A 71 -11.56 9.43 -3.40
N ARG A 72 -12.82 9.36 -3.84
CA ARG A 72 -13.97 9.75 -3.02
C ARG A 72 -14.64 8.49 -2.50
N ALA A 73 -14.42 8.20 -1.23
CA ALA A 73 -15.05 7.09 -0.51
C ALA A 73 -15.34 7.52 0.92
N LYS A 74 -16.51 7.14 1.46
CA LYS A 74 -16.72 7.22 2.90
C LYS A 74 -15.86 6.14 3.58
N VAL A 75 -15.31 6.46 4.75
CA VAL A 75 -14.63 5.47 5.59
C VAL A 75 -15.63 4.40 5.98
N SER A 76 -15.32 3.14 5.64
CA SER A 76 -16.19 1.99 5.93
C SER A 76 -15.59 1.17 7.07
N PRO A 77 -16.40 0.77 8.07
CA PRO A 77 -15.94 -0.05 9.17
C PRO A 77 -15.56 -1.48 8.76
N SER A 78 -16.07 -1.95 7.62
CA SER A 78 -15.78 -3.28 7.08
C SER A 78 -14.67 -3.30 6.03
N CYS A 79 -14.10 -2.13 5.67
CA CYS A 79 -13.05 -2.08 4.66
C CYS A 79 -11.76 -2.73 5.18
N ASP A 80 -11.36 -3.81 4.51
CA ASP A 80 -10.12 -4.54 4.76
C ASP A 80 -9.32 -4.77 3.48
N LEU A 81 -8.25 -5.55 3.56
CA LEU A 81 -7.38 -5.85 2.42
C LEU A 81 -8.08 -6.66 1.31
N TRP A 82 -9.11 -7.45 1.64
CA TRP A 82 -9.94 -8.14 0.65
C TRP A 82 -10.83 -7.16 -0.10
N THR A 83 -11.33 -6.15 0.60
CA THR A 83 -12.16 -5.08 0.04
C THR A 83 -11.34 -4.26 -0.94
N LEU A 84 -10.09 -3.91 -0.58
CA LEU A 84 -9.16 -3.19 -1.46
C LEU A 84 -8.75 -4.03 -2.69
N ALA A 85 -8.58 -5.34 -2.54
CA ALA A 85 -8.34 -6.24 -3.68
C ALA A 85 -9.57 -6.29 -4.62
N ALA A 86 -10.78 -6.32 -4.07
CA ALA A 86 -12.01 -6.27 -4.86
C ALA A 86 -12.18 -4.92 -5.57
N ASP A 87 -11.92 -3.80 -4.89
CA ASP A 87 -11.89 -2.47 -5.51
C ASP A 87 -11.03 -2.45 -6.78
N LEU A 88 -9.83 -3.01 -6.71
CA LEU A 88 -8.94 -3.15 -7.86
C LEU A 88 -9.57 -4.01 -8.96
N ALA A 89 -10.10 -5.19 -8.63
CA ALA A 89 -10.68 -6.10 -9.62
C ALA A 89 -11.90 -5.50 -10.34
N PHE A 90 -12.77 -4.82 -9.59
CA PHE A 90 -13.91 -4.09 -10.16
C PHE A 90 -13.46 -2.93 -11.04
N ALA A 91 -12.42 -2.19 -10.64
CA ALA A 91 -11.88 -1.11 -11.44
C ALA A 91 -11.30 -1.63 -12.77
N LEU A 92 -10.44 -2.65 -12.74
CA LEU A 92 -9.85 -3.25 -13.93
C LEU A 92 -10.93 -3.80 -14.89
N HIS A 93 -11.94 -4.50 -14.34
CA HIS A 93 -13.05 -5.01 -15.13
C HIS A 93 -13.88 -3.90 -15.79
N LYS A 94 -14.27 -2.86 -15.02
CA LYS A 94 -15.09 -1.76 -15.56
C LYS A 94 -14.32 -0.90 -16.57
N LEU A 95 -13.00 -0.79 -16.43
CA LEU A 95 -12.11 -0.19 -17.44
C LEU A 95 -11.83 -1.11 -18.63
N ARG A 96 -12.30 -2.37 -18.57
CA ARG A 96 -12.11 -3.41 -19.60
C ARG A 96 -10.63 -3.65 -19.91
N LEU A 97 -9.80 -3.63 -18.87
CA LEU A 97 -8.38 -3.93 -19.01
C LEU A 97 -8.17 -5.44 -19.16
N PRO A 98 -7.18 -5.87 -19.96
CA PRO A 98 -6.73 -7.26 -19.97
C PRO A 98 -6.06 -7.60 -18.62
N PRO A 99 -5.69 -8.87 -18.39
CA PRO A 99 -4.86 -9.22 -17.24
C PRO A 99 -3.60 -8.35 -17.15
N VAL A 100 -3.21 -7.98 -15.93
CA VAL A 100 -2.18 -6.97 -15.66
C VAL A 100 -1.00 -7.55 -14.89
N HIS A 101 0.17 -6.94 -15.05
CA HIS A 101 1.27 -7.07 -14.10
C HIS A 101 1.03 -6.09 -12.94
N ILE A 102 1.47 -6.44 -11.74
CA ILE A 102 1.34 -5.57 -10.56
C ILE A 102 2.71 -5.26 -10.00
N LEU A 103 2.98 -3.97 -9.74
CA LEU A 103 4.08 -3.51 -8.92
C LEU A 103 3.49 -2.91 -7.63
N ALA A 104 3.61 -3.64 -6.53
CA ALA A 104 3.22 -3.21 -5.20
C ALA A 104 4.41 -2.51 -4.54
N THR A 105 4.24 -1.24 -4.17
CA THR A 105 5.37 -0.38 -3.78
C THR A 105 5.72 -0.41 -2.31
N ASP A 106 4.86 -1.02 -1.48
CA ASP A 106 4.96 -1.02 -0.02
C ASP A 106 4.22 -2.22 0.60
N PRO A 107 4.27 -2.40 1.93
CA PRO A 107 3.55 -3.47 2.63
C PRO A 107 2.04 -3.53 2.36
N LEU A 108 1.34 -2.38 2.31
CA LEU A 108 -0.10 -2.34 2.01
C LEU A 108 -0.37 -2.90 0.61
N GLY A 109 0.32 -2.38 -0.39
CA GLY A 109 0.21 -2.83 -1.76
C GLY A 109 0.52 -4.32 -1.91
N SER A 110 1.53 -4.82 -1.18
CA SER A 110 1.94 -6.21 -1.24
C SER A 110 0.84 -7.16 -0.78
N GLU A 111 0.23 -6.87 0.38
CA GLU A 111 -0.86 -7.69 0.92
C GLU A 111 -2.15 -7.59 0.10
N VAL A 112 -2.42 -6.45 -0.54
CA VAL A 112 -3.52 -6.30 -1.52
C VAL A 112 -3.24 -7.14 -2.77
N ALA A 113 -2.01 -7.10 -3.30
CA ALA A 113 -1.62 -7.85 -4.50
C ALA A 113 -1.69 -9.38 -4.30
N ILE A 114 -1.31 -9.86 -3.10
CA ILE A 114 -1.42 -11.28 -2.73
C ILE A 114 -2.88 -11.75 -2.73
N ARG A 115 -3.76 -11.01 -2.03
CA ARG A 115 -5.21 -11.32 -1.97
C ARG A 115 -5.87 -11.23 -3.34
N PHE A 116 -5.50 -10.21 -4.12
CA PHE A 116 -5.94 -10.05 -5.50
C PHE A 116 -5.55 -11.27 -6.35
N SER A 117 -4.32 -11.74 -6.22
CA SER A 117 -3.80 -12.85 -7.03
C SER A 117 -4.47 -14.19 -6.71
N GLY A 118 -4.86 -14.43 -5.46
CA GLY A 118 -5.61 -15.64 -5.09
C GLY A 118 -7.10 -15.56 -5.46
N LEU A 119 -7.72 -14.39 -5.31
CA LEU A 119 -9.16 -14.24 -5.47
C LEU A 119 -9.58 -13.96 -6.93
N PHE A 120 -8.82 -13.12 -7.62
CA PHE A 120 -9.08 -12.65 -8.98
C PHE A 120 -7.95 -13.07 -9.95
N ALA A 121 -7.48 -14.31 -9.81
CA ALA A 121 -6.33 -14.86 -10.53
C ALA A 121 -6.37 -14.67 -12.07
N SER A 122 -7.56 -14.61 -12.68
CA SER A 122 -7.73 -14.37 -14.12
C SER A 122 -7.32 -12.97 -14.58
N GLN A 123 -7.16 -12.01 -13.65
CA GLN A 123 -6.82 -10.61 -13.94
C GLN A 123 -5.34 -10.27 -13.67
N VAL A 124 -4.51 -11.19 -13.19
CA VAL A 124 -3.09 -10.94 -12.89
C VAL A 124 -2.18 -11.85 -13.71
N LEU A 125 -1.06 -11.29 -14.20
CA LEU A 125 -0.03 -12.00 -14.95
C LEU A 125 1.24 -12.23 -14.14
N SER A 126 1.65 -11.27 -13.31
CA SER A 126 2.74 -11.41 -12.34
C SER A 126 2.65 -10.31 -11.29
N ILE A 127 3.32 -10.50 -10.16
CA ILE A 127 3.39 -9.50 -9.08
C ILE A 127 4.84 -9.25 -8.66
N CYS A 128 5.20 -7.99 -8.46
CA CYS A 128 6.41 -7.57 -7.79
C CYS A 128 6.02 -6.93 -6.46
N LEU A 129 6.61 -7.40 -5.36
CA LEU A 129 6.34 -6.97 -4.00
C LEU A 129 7.55 -6.20 -3.48
N CYS A 130 7.40 -4.91 -3.24
CA CYS A 130 8.36 -4.11 -2.48
C CYS A 130 7.98 -4.19 -1.00
N THR A 131 8.77 -4.93 -0.24
CA THR A 131 8.52 -5.34 1.15
C THR A 131 7.42 -6.39 1.28
N VAL A 132 7.74 -7.44 2.05
CA VAL A 132 6.85 -8.57 2.37
C VAL A 132 6.57 -8.50 3.87
N PRO A 133 5.41 -7.98 4.30
CA PRO A 133 5.07 -7.90 5.72
C PRO A 133 4.64 -9.25 6.29
N PRO A 134 4.58 -9.40 7.62
CA PRO A 134 3.93 -10.54 8.25
C PRO A 134 2.43 -10.53 7.93
N PRO A 135 1.78 -11.71 7.95
CA PRO A 135 0.35 -11.87 7.62
C PRO A 135 -0.58 -11.00 8.48
N GLU A 136 -0.22 -10.78 9.74
CA GLU A 136 -0.85 -9.85 10.67
C GLU A 136 0.21 -9.18 11.54
N GLU A 137 -0.12 -8.05 12.16
CA GLU A 137 0.73 -7.50 13.21
C GLU A 137 0.50 -8.26 14.52
N ASP A 138 1.58 -8.64 15.17
CA ASP A 138 1.58 -9.30 16.48
C ASP A 138 2.56 -8.62 17.46
N GLY A 139 2.57 -9.15 18.68
CA GLY A 139 3.48 -8.75 19.75
C GLY A 139 3.59 -7.24 19.98
N PHE A 140 4.83 -6.79 20.09
CA PHE A 140 5.17 -5.40 20.37
C PHE A 140 4.85 -4.48 19.18
N VAL A 141 5.10 -4.93 17.95
CA VAL A 141 4.85 -4.13 16.72
C VAL A 141 3.38 -3.74 16.63
N LYS A 142 2.45 -4.67 16.88
CA LYS A 142 1.02 -4.39 16.95
C LYS A 142 0.68 -3.32 17.99
N THR A 143 1.23 -3.46 19.19
CA THR A 143 0.98 -2.53 20.31
C THR A 143 1.49 -1.13 19.96
N ALA A 144 2.68 -1.04 19.36
CA ALA A 144 3.28 0.22 18.93
C ALA A 144 2.46 0.88 17.82
N PHE A 145 2.02 0.13 16.80
CA PHE A 145 1.12 0.66 15.76
C PHE A 145 -0.18 1.21 16.34
N GLN A 146 -0.80 0.51 17.28
CA GLN A 146 -2.03 0.96 17.94
C GLN A 146 -1.80 2.26 18.72
N ALA A 147 -0.70 2.36 19.47
CA ALA A 147 -0.34 3.57 20.21
C ALA A 147 -0.11 4.75 19.26
N VAL A 148 0.71 4.56 18.21
CA VAL A 148 0.99 5.58 17.19
C VAL A 148 -0.30 6.04 16.51
N MET A 149 -1.16 5.12 16.08
CA MET A 149 -2.42 5.48 15.44
C MET A 149 -3.39 6.20 16.38
N SER A 150 -3.39 5.85 17.67
CA SER A 150 -4.17 6.56 18.69
C SER A 150 -3.67 7.99 18.88
N SER A 151 -2.36 8.17 19.04
CA SER A 151 -1.74 9.51 19.16
C SER A 151 -1.86 10.34 17.87
N TRP A 152 -1.95 9.69 16.71
CA TRP A 152 -2.17 10.38 15.44
C TRP A 152 -3.62 10.86 15.30
N THR A 153 -4.58 9.99 15.56
CA THR A 153 -6.00 10.26 15.29
C THR A 153 -6.70 11.00 16.43
N ASN A 154 -6.20 10.89 17.66
CA ASN A 154 -6.76 11.57 18.82
C ASN A 154 -5.67 12.10 19.78
N PRO A 155 -4.71 12.92 19.31
CA PRO A 155 -3.68 13.51 20.16
C PRO A 155 -4.30 14.41 21.24
N GLU A 156 -3.66 14.48 22.41
CA GLU A 156 -3.96 15.48 23.43
C GLU A 156 -3.26 16.79 23.09
N LEU A 157 -2.00 16.70 22.65
CA LEU A 157 -1.14 17.83 22.31
C LEU A 157 -0.57 17.70 20.88
N PRO A 158 -0.21 18.81 20.20
CA PRO A 158 0.46 18.77 18.89
C PRO A 158 1.72 17.91 18.87
N GLU A 159 2.46 17.86 19.97
CA GLU A 159 3.68 17.09 20.13
C GLU A 159 3.42 15.57 20.06
N ASP A 160 2.26 15.09 20.53
CA ASP A 160 1.87 13.68 20.43
C ASP A 160 1.68 13.27 18.96
N TRP A 161 1.09 14.17 18.18
CA TRP A 161 0.91 13.97 16.74
C TRP A 161 2.26 13.96 16.04
N ASP A 162 3.11 14.96 16.29
CA ASP A 162 4.45 15.06 15.69
C ASP A 162 5.33 13.84 16.03
N ALA A 163 5.23 13.32 17.26
CA ALA A 163 5.89 12.10 17.69
C ALA A 163 5.37 10.88 16.92
N SER A 164 4.06 10.74 16.74
CA SER A 164 3.44 9.62 16.00
C SER A 164 3.83 9.60 14.51
N VAL A 165 3.89 10.78 13.89
CA VAL A 165 4.33 10.96 12.50
C VAL A 165 5.82 10.64 12.37
N SER A 166 6.64 11.11 13.32
CA SER A 166 8.08 10.84 13.34
C SER A 166 8.39 9.36 13.53
N ALA A 167 7.69 8.67 14.44
CA ALA A 167 7.84 7.23 14.67
C ALA A 167 7.48 6.43 13.42
N THR A 168 6.35 6.76 12.77
CA THR A 168 5.93 6.11 11.53
C THR A 168 6.93 6.34 10.39
N GLN A 169 7.44 7.57 10.25
CA GLN A 169 8.48 7.88 9.28
C GLN A 169 9.74 7.04 9.53
N TRP A 170 10.14 6.90 10.79
CA TRP A 170 11.31 6.09 11.14
C TRP A 170 11.10 4.61 10.79
N TRP A 171 9.92 4.03 11.04
CA TRP A 171 9.61 2.66 10.62
C TRP A 171 9.70 2.44 9.11
N LEU A 172 9.20 3.40 8.33
CA LEU A 172 9.15 3.27 6.88
C LEU A 172 10.51 3.53 6.22
N TYR A 173 11.29 4.48 6.73
CA TYR A 173 12.48 5.02 6.06
C TYR A 173 13.80 4.77 6.81
N GLY A 174 13.75 4.26 8.04
CA GLY A 174 14.91 4.11 8.92
C GLY A 174 15.34 5.44 9.57
N PRO A 175 16.52 5.48 10.23
CA PRO A 175 17.08 6.68 10.83
C PRO A 175 17.34 7.75 9.78
N ARG A 176 16.98 8.97 10.14
CA ARG A 176 17.05 10.13 9.26
C ARG A 176 18.48 10.34 8.76
N SER A 177 18.61 10.79 7.51
CA SER A 177 19.86 11.17 6.82
C SER A 177 20.85 10.06 6.44
N THR A 178 20.74 8.84 6.96
CA THR A 178 21.69 7.76 6.61
C THR A 178 21.38 7.11 5.26
N TYR A 179 20.09 6.90 4.95
CA TYR A 179 19.67 6.14 3.77
C TYR A 179 18.67 6.88 2.87
N CYS A 180 17.98 7.90 3.39
CA CYS A 180 16.91 8.59 2.69
C CYS A 180 17.19 10.09 2.55
N SER A 181 16.91 10.63 1.36
CA SER A 181 16.99 12.07 1.09
C SER A 181 16.02 12.84 1.99
N LEU A 182 16.47 13.97 2.54
CA LEU A 182 15.60 14.85 3.32
C LEU A 182 14.39 15.33 2.53
N ASP A 183 14.50 15.49 1.21
CA ASP A 183 13.37 15.90 0.37
C ASP A 183 12.28 14.81 0.31
N VAL A 184 12.65 13.53 0.34
CA VAL A 184 11.68 12.40 0.40
C VAL A 184 10.97 12.40 1.75
N LEU A 185 11.74 12.54 2.83
CA LEU A 185 11.19 12.60 4.20
C LEU A 185 10.26 13.81 4.38
N ASP A 186 10.66 14.97 3.87
CA ASP A 186 9.85 16.20 3.93
C ASP A 186 8.60 16.10 3.05
N ALA A 187 8.68 15.47 1.87
CA ALA A 187 7.52 15.23 1.01
C ALA A 187 6.49 14.31 1.69
N TRP A 188 6.96 13.24 2.34
CA TRP A 188 6.13 12.32 3.11
C TRP A 188 5.46 13.04 4.29
N ALA A 189 6.24 13.73 5.12
CA ALA A 189 5.70 14.46 6.29
C ALA A 189 4.72 15.57 5.87
N GLY A 190 5.03 16.27 4.78
CA GLY A 190 4.13 17.26 4.19
C GLY A 190 2.78 16.67 3.76
N ALA A 191 2.77 15.46 3.19
CA ALA A 191 1.52 14.76 2.89
C ALA A 191 0.74 14.42 4.16
N MET A 192 1.41 13.99 5.22
CA MET A 192 0.74 13.68 6.50
C MET A 192 0.08 14.92 7.09
N ILE A 193 0.80 16.05 7.13
CA ILE A 193 0.29 17.34 7.63
C ILE A 193 -0.95 17.78 6.85
N ARG A 194 -0.93 17.68 5.51
CA ARG A 194 -2.04 18.16 4.68
C ARG A 194 -3.28 17.27 4.76
N ARG A 195 -3.09 15.95 4.77
CA ARG A 195 -4.16 14.96 4.55
C ARG A 195 -4.71 14.35 5.81
N TYR A 196 -3.83 14.12 6.78
CA TYR A 196 -4.15 13.39 8.00
C TYR A 196 -3.84 14.18 9.28
N PRO A 197 -4.11 15.51 9.37
CA PRO A 197 -4.06 16.21 10.64
C PRO A 197 -5.20 15.69 11.57
N PRO A 198 -5.13 15.96 12.88
CA PRO A 198 -6.15 15.52 13.84
C PRO A 198 -7.57 15.99 13.51
N CYS A 199 -7.73 17.17 12.90
CA CYS A 199 -9.04 17.65 12.43
C CYS A 199 -9.63 16.84 11.26
N LYS A 200 -8.86 15.90 10.68
CA LYS A 200 -9.28 14.92 9.66
C LYS A 200 -9.07 13.49 10.15
N ALA A 201 -9.13 13.25 11.46
CA ALA A 201 -8.81 11.96 12.07
C ALA A 201 -9.59 10.77 11.49
N THR A 202 -10.86 10.97 11.11
CA THR A 202 -11.64 9.90 10.46
C THR A 202 -10.99 9.46 9.15
N HIS A 203 -10.51 10.42 8.35
CA HIS A 203 -9.82 10.14 7.09
C HIS A 203 -8.46 9.48 7.32
N ALA A 204 -7.70 9.95 8.32
CA ALA A 204 -6.44 9.33 8.74
C ALA A 204 -6.60 7.88 9.19
N PHE A 205 -7.66 7.58 9.95
CA PHE A 205 -8.01 6.21 10.31
C PHE A 205 -8.39 5.40 9.07
N GLY A 206 -9.23 5.96 8.19
CA GLY A 206 -9.66 5.31 6.96
C GLY A 206 -8.52 5.00 5.98
N SER A 207 -7.41 5.74 6.00
CA SER A 207 -6.25 5.48 5.13
C SER A 207 -5.40 4.30 5.61
N SER A 208 -5.49 3.89 6.87
CA SER A 208 -4.64 2.80 7.39
C SER A 208 -5.39 1.62 7.98
N VAL A 209 -6.68 1.76 8.29
CA VAL A 209 -7.47 0.72 8.99
C VAL A 209 -7.38 -0.65 8.32
N ALA A 210 -7.46 -0.71 6.99
CA ALA A 210 -7.40 -1.98 6.27
C ALA A 210 -6.06 -2.72 6.51
N TYR A 211 -4.95 -1.99 6.64
CA TYR A 211 -3.63 -2.57 6.88
C TYR A 211 -3.33 -2.83 8.35
N VAL A 212 -3.64 -1.85 9.22
CA VAL A 212 -3.32 -1.90 10.66
C VAL A 212 -4.20 -2.90 11.38
N GLU A 213 -5.46 -3.03 10.97
CA GLU A 213 -6.42 -3.95 11.58
C GLU A 213 -6.54 -5.26 10.79
N ARG A 214 -5.57 -5.57 9.92
CA ARG A 214 -5.62 -6.77 9.09
C ARG A 214 -5.61 -8.04 9.93
N GLU A 215 -6.39 -9.02 9.49
CA GLU A 215 -6.33 -10.38 10.00
C GLU A 215 -5.45 -11.24 9.09
N SER A 216 -4.75 -12.20 9.69
CA SER A 216 -3.95 -13.18 8.96
C SER A 216 -4.80 -13.87 7.89
N PRO A 217 -4.36 -13.89 6.61
CA PRO A 217 -5.10 -14.59 5.58
C PRO A 217 -5.02 -16.11 5.84
N PRO A 218 -6.09 -16.87 5.52
CA PRO A 218 -6.09 -18.32 5.67
C PRO A 218 -4.93 -18.97 4.90
N PRO A 219 -4.26 -20.01 5.44
CA PRO A 219 -3.17 -20.71 4.74
C PRO A 219 -3.58 -21.27 3.37
N SER A 220 -4.87 -21.56 3.18
CA SER A 220 -5.45 -21.99 1.91
C SER A 220 -5.40 -20.93 0.81
N LEU A 221 -5.08 -19.67 1.11
CA LEU A 221 -4.82 -18.65 0.11
C LEU A 221 -3.53 -18.91 -0.67
N ALA A 222 -2.46 -19.33 0.00
CA ALA A 222 -1.14 -19.41 -0.63
C ALA A 222 -1.08 -20.35 -1.85
N PRO A 223 -1.72 -21.55 -1.84
CA PRO A 223 -1.82 -22.41 -3.03
C PRO A 223 -2.61 -21.81 -4.21
N LEU A 224 -3.42 -20.78 -3.99
CA LEU A 224 -4.19 -20.12 -5.05
C LEU A 224 -3.36 -19.10 -5.83
N VAL A 225 -2.25 -18.61 -5.25
CA VAL A 225 -1.33 -17.70 -5.93
C VAL A 225 -0.45 -18.52 -6.88
N LYS A 226 -0.64 -18.31 -8.18
CA LYS A 226 -0.03 -19.12 -9.26
C LYS A 226 0.71 -18.29 -10.30
N VAL A 227 0.88 -17.00 -10.04
CA VAL A 227 1.59 -16.08 -10.94
C VAL A 227 3.04 -15.92 -10.47
N PRO A 228 3.99 -15.60 -11.37
CA PRO A 228 5.36 -15.28 -10.98
C PRO A 228 5.40 -14.15 -9.94
N ILE A 229 6.23 -14.31 -8.90
CA ILE A 229 6.45 -13.32 -7.83
C ILE A 229 7.91 -12.91 -7.77
N LEU A 230 8.20 -11.62 -7.91
CA LEU A 230 9.45 -11.03 -7.43
C LEU A 230 9.19 -10.38 -6.08
N ALA A 231 9.83 -10.87 -5.02
CA ALA A 231 9.79 -10.25 -3.71
C ALA A 231 11.11 -9.53 -3.44
N LEU A 232 11.06 -8.22 -3.24
CA LEU A 232 12.18 -7.39 -2.82
C LEU A 232 11.98 -7.02 -1.36
N HIS A 233 12.97 -7.25 -0.50
CA HIS A 233 12.86 -6.97 0.93
C HIS A 233 14.10 -6.24 1.45
N GLY A 234 13.92 -5.13 2.15
CA GLY A 234 15.04 -4.37 2.71
C GLY A 234 15.58 -5.01 3.99
N ASP A 235 16.89 -5.06 4.20
CA ASP A 235 17.51 -5.63 5.41
C ASP A 235 17.83 -4.60 6.50
N PHE A 236 17.46 -3.34 6.29
CA PHE A 236 17.81 -2.29 7.24
C PHE A 236 16.87 -2.31 8.44
N GLN A 237 17.41 -2.73 9.61
CA GLN A 237 16.86 -2.62 10.98
C GLN A 237 15.33 -2.51 11.00
N SER A 238 14.69 -3.47 10.36
CA SER A 238 13.29 -3.39 10.01
C SER A 238 12.44 -4.01 11.11
N ILE A 239 11.26 -3.45 11.32
CA ILE A 239 10.19 -4.09 12.10
C ILE A 239 9.76 -5.43 11.48
N TYR A 240 10.15 -5.72 10.23
CA TYR A 240 9.92 -6.98 9.53
C TYR A 240 11.28 -7.56 9.12
N ASP A 241 11.74 -8.60 9.80
CA ASP A 241 13.06 -9.19 9.54
C ASP A 241 13.09 -10.01 8.24
N CYS A 242 14.28 -10.08 7.60
CA CYS A 242 14.48 -10.82 6.36
C CYS A 242 14.14 -12.32 6.46
N PRO A 243 14.55 -13.05 7.52
CA PRO A 243 14.15 -14.46 7.68
C PRO A 243 12.64 -14.68 7.72
N SER A 244 11.88 -13.86 8.44
CA SER A 244 10.42 -13.94 8.48
C SER A 244 9.78 -13.60 7.13
N ALA A 245 10.29 -12.58 6.45
CA ALA A 245 9.84 -12.21 5.11
C ALA A 245 10.11 -13.31 4.07
N GLU A 246 11.27 -13.97 4.13
CA GLU A 246 11.61 -15.10 3.26
C GLU A 246 10.74 -16.32 3.57
N ARG A 247 10.51 -16.63 4.86
CA ARG A 247 9.57 -17.68 5.26
C ARG A 247 8.18 -17.43 4.68
N ARG A 248 7.69 -16.20 4.77
CA ARG A 248 6.40 -15.79 4.20
C ARG A 248 6.37 -15.95 2.68
N PHE A 249 7.42 -15.57 1.97
CA PHE A 249 7.53 -15.81 0.53
C PHE A 249 7.47 -17.31 0.18
N ASN A 250 8.12 -18.15 0.99
CA ASN A 250 8.15 -19.61 0.78
C ASN A 250 6.80 -20.30 1.05
N GLU A 251 5.80 -19.62 1.64
CA GLU A 251 4.44 -20.15 1.77
C GLU A 251 3.74 -20.31 0.40
N PHE A 252 4.14 -19.52 -0.61
CA PHE A 252 3.53 -19.55 -1.94
C PHE A 252 4.08 -20.70 -2.80
N VAL A 253 3.62 -21.92 -2.51
CA VAL A 253 4.15 -23.17 -3.08
C VAL A 253 3.91 -23.39 -4.58
N ASN A 254 2.98 -22.66 -5.19
CA ASN A 254 2.57 -22.88 -6.60
C ASN A 254 3.07 -21.78 -7.55
N ILE A 255 4.04 -20.96 -7.11
CA ILE A 255 4.56 -19.86 -7.94
C ILE A 255 5.53 -20.39 -8.99
N PRO A 256 5.36 -20.03 -10.28
CA PRO A 256 6.22 -20.50 -11.35
C PRO A 256 7.56 -19.75 -11.37
N PRO A 257 8.61 -20.31 -12.00
CA PRO A 257 9.79 -19.53 -12.38
C PRO A 257 9.39 -18.33 -13.27
N PRO A 258 10.15 -17.22 -13.23
CA PRO A 258 11.36 -16.95 -12.46
C PRO A 258 11.05 -16.27 -11.12
N SER A 259 10.13 -16.81 -10.31
CA SER A 259 9.86 -16.27 -8.97
C SER A 259 11.10 -16.26 -8.09
N SER A 260 11.32 -15.20 -7.33
CA SER A 260 12.49 -15.06 -6.46
C SER A 260 12.26 -14.08 -5.31
N PHE A 261 12.81 -14.41 -4.13
CA PHE A 261 12.99 -13.49 -3.01
C PHE A 261 14.40 -12.89 -3.06
N ARG A 262 14.52 -11.56 -2.91
CA ARG A 262 15.78 -10.84 -2.95
C ARG A 262 15.86 -9.85 -1.81
N VAL A 263 16.90 -10.01 -1.00
CA VAL A 263 17.26 -9.05 0.04
C VAL A 263 17.99 -7.86 -0.60
N MET A 264 17.51 -6.66 -0.30
CA MET A 264 18.09 -5.39 -0.71
C MET A 264 18.90 -4.83 0.46
N LYS A 265 20.22 -4.85 0.30
CA LYS A 265 21.14 -4.40 1.35
C LYS A 265 21.03 -2.91 1.65
N ASP A 266 21.11 -2.55 2.92
CA ASP A 266 21.08 -1.18 3.45
C ASP A 266 19.86 -0.40 2.92
N THR A 267 18.72 -1.07 2.86
CA THR A 267 17.47 -0.56 2.26
C THR A 267 16.33 -0.67 3.26
N PRO A 268 15.54 0.40 3.51
CA PRO A 268 14.41 0.38 4.43
C PRO A 268 13.16 -0.24 3.78
N LEU A 269 12.08 -0.36 4.56
CA LEU A 269 10.80 -0.90 4.09
C LEU A 269 10.22 -0.09 2.92
N GLN A 270 10.33 1.24 2.97
CA GLN A 270 9.93 2.13 1.88
C GLN A 270 11.07 2.30 0.87
N MET A 271 11.46 1.20 0.24
CA MET A 271 12.53 1.18 -0.76
C MET A 271 12.13 1.85 -2.07
N PHE A 272 10.84 1.87 -2.39
CA PHE A 272 10.34 2.31 -3.68
C PHE A 272 10.60 3.79 -3.93
N ASP A 273 10.40 4.66 -2.94
CA ASP A 273 10.68 6.09 -3.06
C ASP A 273 12.10 6.46 -2.59
N THR A 274 12.67 5.70 -1.67
CA THR A 274 14.01 5.95 -1.13
C THR A 274 15.13 5.53 -2.09
N PHE A 275 14.98 4.36 -2.73
CA PHE A 275 15.99 3.78 -3.62
C PHE A 275 15.40 3.37 -4.98
N PRO A 276 14.77 4.30 -5.72
CA PRO A 276 14.03 3.93 -6.93
C PRO A 276 14.89 3.29 -8.00
N GLU A 277 16.14 3.72 -8.16
CA GLU A 277 17.06 3.11 -9.13
C GLU A 277 17.44 1.67 -8.77
N ARG A 278 17.66 1.36 -7.48
CA ARG A 278 17.95 -0.02 -7.05
C ARG A 278 16.75 -0.94 -7.26
N VAL A 279 15.53 -0.45 -6.99
CA VAL A 279 14.31 -1.22 -7.28
C VAL A 279 14.19 -1.50 -8.77
N LYS A 280 14.45 -0.50 -9.63
CA LYS A 280 14.44 -0.67 -11.10
C LYS A 280 15.49 -1.68 -11.58
N GLU A 281 16.71 -1.65 -11.03
CA GLU A 281 17.78 -2.60 -11.33
C GLU A 281 17.38 -4.07 -11.04
N GLN A 282 16.53 -4.29 -10.03
CA GLN A 282 16.01 -5.62 -9.72
C GLN A 282 14.79 -6.00 -10.56
N TYR A 283 13.86 -5.06 -10.73
CA TYR A 283 12.57 -5.29 -11.37
C TYR A 283 12.66 -5.42 -12.89
N TYR A 284 13.41 -4.53 -13.57
CA TYR A 284 13.43 -4.47 -15.04
C TYR A 284 13.95 -5.75 -15.68
N PRO A 285 15.09 -6.34 -15.27
CA PRO A 285 15.56 -7.59 -15.86
C PRO A 285 14.59 -8.75 -15.63
N TRP A 286 13.91 -8.77 -14.47
CA TRP A 286 12.94 -9.82 -14.15
C TRP A 286 11.68 -9.72 -15.04
N ILE A 287 11.13 -8.52 -15.19
CA ILE A 287 9.94 -8.32 -16.00
C ILE A 287 10.24 -8.46 -17.50
N ASP A 288 11.42 -8.03 -17.96
CA ASP A 288 11.85 -8.20 -19.35
C ASP A 288 11.97 -9.68 -19.73
N ASN A 289 12.48 -10.52 -18.83
CA ASN A 289 12.50 -11.97 -19.02
C ASN A 289 11.08 -12.54 -19.16
N LEU A 290 10.14 -12.11 -18.32
CA LEU A 290 8.74 -12.54 -18.40
C LEU A 290 8.07 -12.12 -19.72
N LEU A 291 8.26 -10.87 -20.13
CA LEU A 291 7.69 -10.35 -21.39
C LEU A 291 8.28 -11.05 -22.62
N ALA A 292 9.58 -11.37 -22.59
CA ALA A 292 10.24 -12.12 -23.67
C ALA A 292 9.65 -13.55 -23.81
N GLN A 293 9.35 -14.22 -22.69
CA GLN A 293 8.74 -15.56 -22.69
C GLN A 293 7.32 -15.54 -23.27
N GLN A 294 6.57 -14.45 -23.10
CA GLN A 294 5.23 -14.29 -23.67
C GLN A 294 5.23 -14.04 -25.19
N SER A 295 6.38 -13.64 -25.77
CA SER A 295 6.51 -13.20 -27.17
C SER A 295 7.06 -14.29 -28.12
N GLY A 296 7.12 -15.55 -27.69
CA GLY A 296 7.69 -16.68 -28.46
C GLY A 296 6.93 -17.05 -29.76
N PRO A 297 7.55 -17.84 -30.67
CA PRO A 297 7.07 -18.07 -32.04
C PRO A 297 5.87 -19.02 -32.20
N GLU A 298 5.37 -19.65 -31.12
CA GLU A 298 4.06 -20.28 -31.20
C GLU A 298 3.00 -19.18 -31.16
N PRO A 299 2.10 -19.09 -32.16
CA PRO A 299 0.99 -18.16 -32.10
C PRO A 299 0.14 -18.58 -30.90
N ALA A 300 0.28 -17.84 -29.80
CA ALA A 300 -0.68 -17.91 -28.72
C ALA A 300 -2.01 -17.37 -29.27
N GLU A 301 -2.76 -18.20 -29.99
CA GLU A 301 -4.16 -17.95 -30.41
C GLU A 301 -5.10 -17.74 -29.21
N THR A 302 -4.57 -17.63 -27.98
CA THR A 302 -5.32 -17.69 -26.72
C THR A 302 -4.95 -16.62 -25.68
N SER A 303 -3.94 -15.77 -25.90
CA SER A 303 -3.47 -14.87 -24.81
C SER A 303 -4.07 -13.44 -24.88
N THR A 304 -4.26 -12.86 -26.06
CA THR A 304 -4.63 -11.43 -26.18
C THR A 304 -6.13 -11.17 -26.32
N THR A 305 -6.95 -12.21 -26.50
CA THR A 305 -8.41 -12.12 -26.61
C THR A 305 -9.16 -12.80 -25.46
N ARG A 306 -8.46 -13.42 -24.49
CA ARG A 306 -9.11 -13.83 -23.24
C ARG A 306 -9.45 -12.57 -22.46
N SER A 307 -10.68 -12.09 -22.65
CA SER A 307 -11.34 -11.25 -21.66
C SER A 307 -11.12 -11.92 -20.31
N ALA A 308 -10.44 -11.24 -19.38
CA ALA A 308 -10.24 -11.77 -18.05
C ALA A 308 -11.63 -12.11 -17.50
N SER A 309 -11.89 -13.40 -17.28
CA SER A 309 -13.19 -13.83 -16.77
C SER A 309 -13.35 -13.23 -15.39
N PHE A 310 -14.21 -12.21 -15.28
CA PHE A 310 -14.54 -11.58 -14.03
C PHE A 310 -15.92 -12.09 -13.62
N ASP A 311 -15.92 -13.04 -12.70
CA ASP A 311 -17.11 -13.52 -12.04
C ASP A 311 -17.02 -13.18 -10.54
N PRO A 312 -17.60 -12.06 -10.11
CA PRO A 312 -17.60 -11.67 -8.70
C PRO A 312 -18.36 -12.66 -7.82
N LYS A 313 -19.31 -13.41 -8.36
CA LYS A 313 -20.05 -14.41 -7.59
C LYS A 313 -19.15 -15.60 -7.28
N GLU A 314 -18.42 -16.11 -8.28
CA GLU A 314 -17.41 -17.15 -8.05
C GLU A 314 -16.32 -16.67 -7.08
N ALA A 315 -15.93 -15.39 -7.16
CA ALA A 315 -14.99 -14.81 -6.23
C ALA A 315 -15.54 -14.76 -4.79
N LEU A 316 -16.81 -14.40 -4.57
CA LEU A 316 -17.44 -14.47 -3.24
C LEU A 316 -17.56 -15.91 -2.72
N GLU A 317 -17.89 -16.87 -3.58
CA GLU A 317 -17.91 -18.31 -3.23
C GLU A 317 -16.52 -18.78 -2.80
N ARG A 318 -15.48 -18.36 -3.51
CA ARG A 318 -14.09 -18.67 -3.15
C ARG A 318 -13.67 -18.00 -1.84
N LEU A 319 -14.03 -16.73 -1.63
CA LEU A 319 -13.76 -16.02 -0.38
C LEU A 319 -14.47 -16.72 0.80
N ALA A 320 -15.73 -17.11 0.62
CA ALA A 320 -16.50 -17.86 1.61
C ALA A 320 -15.79 -19.16 2.04
N VAL A 321 -15.26 -19.91 1.07
CA VAL A 321 -14.47 -21.13 1.35
C VAL A 321 -13.18 -20.80 2.07
N LEU A 322 -12.44 -19.78 1.63
CA LEU A 322 -11.17 -19.38 2.24
C LEU A 322 -11.34 -19.03 3.71
N ILE A 323 -12.34 -18.22 4.05
CA ILE A 323 -12.53 -17.73 5.42
C ILE A 323 -13.41 -18.64 6.27
N GLY A 324 -13.98 -19.70 5.69
CA GLY A 324 -14.83 -20.66 6.39
C GLY A 324 -16.23 -20.14 6.75
N ASP A 325 -16.74 -19.13 6.03
CA ASP A 325 -18.07 -18.55 6.24
C ASP A 325 -18.91 -18.56 4.97
N SER A 326 -19.88 -19.47 4.92
CA SER A 326 -20.82 -19.60 3.79
C SER A 326 -21.71 -18.38 3.54
N SER A 327 -21.90 -17.51 4.54
CA SER A 327 -22.72 -16.31 4.39
C SER A 327 -22.13 -15.34 3.36
N VAL A 328 -20.80 -15.34 3.20
CA VAL A 328 -20.06 -14.49 2.28
C VAL A 328 -20.46 -14.75 0.83
N ALA A 329 -20.72 -16.01 0.46
CA ALA A 329 -21.12 -16.39 -0.89
C ALA A 329 -22.48 -15.80 -1.30
N SER A 330 -23.30 -15.42 -0.32
CA SER A 330 -24.64 -14.85 -0.53
C SER A 330 -24.67 -13.32 -0.58
N ARG A 331 -23.53 -12.65 -0.34
CA ARG A 331 -23.42 -11.19 -0.39
C ARG A 331 -23.57 -10.67 -1.82
N ASP A 332 -23.85 -9.37 -1.97
CA ASP A 332 -24.07 -8.77 -3.28
C ASP A 332 -22.79 -8.83 -4.14
N PRO A 333 -22.76 -9.60 -5.24
CA PRO A 333 -21.58 -9.74 -6.09
C PRO A 333 -21.30 -8.49 -6.93
N HIS A 334 -22.16 -7.47 -6.93
CA HIS A 334 -22.00 -6.28 -7.77
C HIS A 334 -21.37 -5.08 -7.05
N THR A 335 -20.91 -5.28 -5.82
CA THR A 335 -20.22 -4.27 -5.04
C THR A 335 -18.96 -4.82 -4.39
N SER A 336 -17.87 -4.05 -4.43
CA SER A 336 -16.65 -4.40 -3.73
C SER A 336 -16.81 -4.39 -2.20
N ASP A 337 -17.82 -3.69 -1.66
CA ASP A 337 -18.14 -3.68 -0.21
C ASP A 337 -18.54 -5.06 0.35
N SER A 338 -18.86 -6.02 -0.51
CA SER A 338 -19.20 -7.39 -0.10
C SER A 338 -17.97 -8.24 0.23
N PHE A 339 -16.78 -7.82 -0.20
CA PHE A 339 -15.55 -8.61 -0.15
C PHE A 339 -14.71 -8.29 1.08
N TYR A 340 -15.24 -8.48 2.28
CA TYR A 340 -14.48 -8.39 3.52
C TYR A 340 -14.46 -9.72 4.27
N ALA A 341 -13.42 -9.93 5.06
CA ALA A 341 -13.23 -11.06 5.95
C ALA A 341 -13.27 -10.69 7.44
N LEU A 342 -13.38 -9.39 7.76
CA LEU A 342 -13.49 -8.95 9.15
C LEU A 342 -14.70 -9.54 9.86
N ARG A 343 -14.49 -9.94 11.12
CA ARG A 343 -15.55 -10.41 12.02
C ARG A 343 -16.47 -9.27 12.47
N ASP A 344 -17.72 -9.60 12.81
CA ASP A 344 -18.74 -8.64 13.24
C ASP A 344 -18.30 -7.80 14.46
N GLU A 345 -17.56 -8.38 15.40
CA GLU A 345 -17.03 -7.64 16.55
C GLU A 345 -16.05 -6.55 16.11
N LYS A 346 -15.22 -6.85 15.11
CA LYS A 346 -14.23 -5.91 14.57
C LYS A 346 -14.89 -4.80 13.78
N ILE A 347 -15.88 -5.14 12.97
CA ILE A 347 -16.70 -4.17 12.21
C ILE A 347 -17.41 -3.23 13.19
N SER A 348 -18.00 -3.78 14.25
CA SER A 348 -18.68 -2.99 15.29
C SER A 348 -17.71 -2.05 16.01
N SER A 349 -16.53 -2.55 16.39
CA SER A 349 -15.47 -1.74 17.01
C SER A 349 -14.97 -0.63 16.08
N ASN A 350 -14.76 -0.93 14.79
CA ASN A 350 -14.38 0.07 13.80
C ASN A 350 -15.49 1.12 13.61
N ALA A 351 -16.76 0.71 13.61
CA ALA A 351 -17.89 1.64 13.49
C ALA A 351 -17.97 2.59 14.69
N GLU A 352 -17.77 2.10 15.91
CA GLU A 352 -17.71 2.93 17.12
C GLU A 352 -16.53 3.91 17.08
N ARG A 353 -15.35 3.45 16.66
CA ARG A 353 -14.17 4.31 16.48
C ARG A 353 -14.43 5.40 15.44
N ILE A 354 -14.98 5.05 14.28
CA ILE A 354 -15.35 6.01 13.24
C ILE A 354 -16.32 7.05 13.81
N GLY A 355 -17.39 6.63 14.49
CA GLY A 355 -18.36 7.56 15.09
C GLY A 355 -17.73 8.50 16.12
N THR A 356 -16.82 7.99 16.95
CA THR A 356 -16.07 8.78 17.93
C THR A 356 -15.15 9.81 17.25
N LEU A 357 -14.41 9.39 16.22
CA LEU A 357 -13.54 10.29 15.46
C LEU A 357 -14.34 11.35 14.69
N GLU A 358 -15.47 10.98 14.08
CA GLU A 358 -16.35 11.92 13.38
C GLU A 358 -16.87 13.01 14.33
N ALA A 359 -17.24 12.64 15.56
CA ALA A 359 -17.69 13.58 16.58
C ALA A 359 -16.55 14.48 17.10
N ASN A 360 -15.36 13.91 17.32
CA ASN A 360 -14.26 14.62 17.99
C ASN A 360 -13.40 15.46 17.04
N GLN A 361 -13.20 15.05 15.78
CA GLN A 361 -12.28 15.71 14.84
C GLN A 361 -12.61 17.19 14.61
N MET A 362 -13.90 17.56 14.72
CA MET A 362 -14.36 18.96 14.57
C MET A 362 -13.79 19.89 15.65
N PHE A 363 -13.37 19.35 16.80
CA PHE A 363 -12.79 20.08 17.92
C PHE A 363 -11.28 19.94 18.01
N LYS A 364 -10.66 19.16 17.11
CA LYS A 364 -9.23 18.92 17.10
C LYS A 364 -8.50 19.99 16.28
N PHE A 365 -7.25 20.23 16.67
CA PHE A 365 -6.40 21.20 15.99
C PHE A 365 -5.97 20.70 14.60
N SER A 366 -5.58 21.65 13.75
CA SER A 366 -4.80 21.37 12.56
C SER A 366 -3.34 21.71 12.84
N ILE A 367 -2.42 20.95 12.24
CA ILE A 367 -1.00 21.31 12.22
C ILE A 367 -0.78 22.47 11.24
N LEU A 368 0.24 23.29 11.46
CA LEU A 368 0.61 24.36 10.53
C LEU A 368 0.92 23.77 9.14
N GLY A 369 0.25 24.26 8.10
CA GLY A 369 0.28 23.67 6.75
C GLY A 369 -0.81 22.61 6.52
N GLY A 370 -1.55 22.23 7.56
CA GLY A 370 -2.73 21.37 7.43
C GLY A 370 -3.84 22.08 6.66
N GLY A 371 -4.41 21.37 5.69
CA GLY A 371 -5.36 21.95 4.74
C GLY A 371 -4.72 22.80 3.64
N ALA A 372 -3.38 22.89 3.56
CA ALA A 372 -2.74 23.46 2.38
C ALA A 372 -3.19 22.71 1.12
N PRO A 373 -3.35 23.41 -0.02
CA PRO A 373 -3.78 22.79 -1.25
C PRO A 373 -2.86 21.63 -1.64
N GLU A 374 -3.46 20.52 -2.09
CA GLU A 374 -2.69 19.41 -2.64
C GLU A 374 -2.06 19.82 -3.98
N SER A 375 -0.93 19.18 -4.32
CA SER A 375 -0.15 19.45 -5.54
C SER A 375 -0.98 19.38 -6.83
N TRP A 376 -2.10 18.65 -6.80
CA TRP A 376 -3.01 18.46 -7.93
C TRP A 376 -4.22 19.40 -7.99
N THR A 377 -4.37 20.30 -7.01
CA THR A 377 -5.48 21.25 -6.99
C THR A 377 -5.24 22.45 -7.92
N GLY A 378 -4.03 22.60 -8.47
CA GLY A 378 -3.63 23.74 -9.30
C GLY A 378 -3.59 25.07 -8.55
N ALA A 379 -3.93 25.08 -7.26
CA ALA A 379 -3.85 26.25 -6.41
C ALA A 379 -2.38 26.51 -6.05
N SER A 380 -1.90 27.72 -6.35
CA SER A 380 -0.62 28.19 -5.83
C SER A 380 -0.78 28.45 -4.34
N PHE A 381 -0.08 27.66 -3.51
CA PHE A 381 0.14 27.99 -2.12
C PHE A 381 1.55 28.53 -2.00
N GLU A 382 1.71 29.80 -1.61
CA GLU A 382 2.98 30.23 -1.03
C GLU A 382 3.15 29.42 0.25
N GLU A 383 4.19 28.59 0.31
CA GLU A 383 4.48 27.76 1.46
C GLU A 383 4.68 28.67 2.68
N GLN A 384 3.61 28.90 3.46
CA GLN A 384 3.60 29.79 4.62
C GLN A 384 4.47 29.26 5.77
N ASN A 385 5.18 28.16 5.57
CA ASN A 385 6.03 27.52 6.55
C ASN A 385 7.43 27.27 5.96
N PRO A 386 8.37 28.22 6.10
CA PRO A 386 9.74 28.08 5.60
C PRO A 386 10.55 27.01 6.35
N GLU A 387 10.02 26.50 7.46
CA GLU A 387 10.65 25.43 8.24
C GLU A 387 10.23 24.07 7.74
N ARG A 388 11.16 23.42 7.01
CA ARG A 388 11.07 22.00 6.66
C ARG A 388 10.87 21.15 7.91
N PHE A 389 10.05 20.10 7.81
CA PHE A 389 9.82 19.15 8.90
C PHE A 389 11.15 18.58 9.41
N SER A 390 12.07 18.29 8.50
CA SER A 390 13.47 17.90 8.78
C SER A 390 14.26 18.88 9.66
N LYS A 391 13.98 20.20 9.59
CA LYS A 391 14.67 21.23 10.39
C LYS A 391 14.11 21.39 11.81
N ARG A 392 12.81 21.12 12.00
CA ARG A 392 12.16 21.24 13.32
C ARG A 392 12.74 20.27 14.34
N ILE A 393 13.22 19.14 13.86
CA ILE A 393 13.68 18.05 14.74
C ILE A 393 15.18 18.16 15.04
N GLN A 394 15.97 18.78 14.14
CA GLN A 394 17.35 19.17 14.44
C GLN A 394 17.45 20.16 15.63
N LYS A 395 16.43 21.01 15.81
CA LYS A 395 16.39 22.00 16.88
C LYS A 395 16.23 21.36 18.28
N ASN A 396 15.56 20.20 18.36
CA ASN A 396 15.29 19.51 19.63
C ASN A 396 16.46 18.60 20.07
N THR A 397 17.29 18.12 19.14
CA THR A 397 18.52 17.37 19.48
C THR A 397 19.57 18.21 20.20
N ASP A 398 19.55 19.54 20.04
CA ASP A 398 20.49 20.45 20.71
C ASP A 398 20.06 20.80 22.16
N GLU A 399 18.82 20.47 22.58
CA GLU A 399 18.26 20.86 23.90
C GLU A 399 18.21 19.74 24.95
N GLY A 400 18.80 18.56 24.68
CA GLY A 400 19.19 17.59 25.71
C GLY A 400 18.06 16.86 26.47
N GLY A 401 16.83 16.84 25.95
CA GLY A 401 15.76 16.00 26.50
C GLY A 401 15.67 14.66 25.78
N THR A 402 15.66 13.55 26.52
CA THR A 402 15.30 12.23 25.97
C THR A 402 13.86 12.30 25.45
N ASN A 403 13.73 12.21 24.14
CA ASN A 403 12.45 12.34 23.45
C ASN A 403 11.65 11.04 23.65
N MET A 404 10.34 11.11 23.86
CA MET A 404 9.43 9.93 23.82
C MET A 404 9.64 9.11 22.54
N VAL A 405 10.05 9.76 21.45
CA VAL A 405 10.49 9.13 20.20
C VAL A 405 11.74 8.28 20.40
N GLU A 406 12.75 8.74 21.16
CA GLU A 406 13.93 7.93 21.49
C GLU A 406 13.60 6.78 22.42
N GLU A 407 12.68 6.93 23.39
CA GLU A 407 12.22 5.82 24.25
C GLU A 407 11.43 4.78 23.47
N ILE A 408 10.54 5.20 22.56
CA ILE A 408 9.83 4.29 21.64
C ILE A 408 10.84 3.61 20.71
N ILE A 409 11.80 4.35 20.13
CA ILE A 409 12.86 3.82 19.26
C ILE A 409 13.78 2.85 20.02
N LEU A 410 14.20 3.17 21.24
CA LEU A 410 15.02 2.30 22.10
C LEU A 410 14.27 1.01 22.45
N ALA A 411 13.01 1.12 22.86
CA ALA A 411 12.17 -0.05 23.15
C ALA A 411 11.96 -0.95 21.91
N ILE A 412 11.79 -0.36 20.72
CA ILE A 412 11.73 -1.09 19.44
C ILE A 412 13.05 -1.83 19.20
N THR A 413 14.17 -1.12 19.28
CA THR A 413 15.50 -1.64 18.92
C THR A 413 15.98 -2.74 19.88
N GLU A 414 15.70 -2.61 21.17
CA GLU A 414 16.02 -3.62 22.19
C GLU A 414 15.19 -4.89 22.01
N SER A 415 13.89 -4.78 21.69
CA SER A 415 13.01 -5.94 21.49
C SER A 415 13.38 -6.80 20.28
N THR A 416 13.88 -6.19 19.20
CA THR A 416 14.34 -6.92 18.00
C THR A 416 15.69 -7.61 18.20
N ALA A 417 16.47 -7.21 19.20
CA ALA A 417 17.77 -7.80 19.50
C ALA A 417 17.68 -9.03 20.44
N ASP A 418 16.62 -9.10 21.26
CA ASP A 418 16.44 -10.20 22.23
C ASP A 418 15.99 -11.52 21.58
N ASP A 419 15.38 -11.48 20.40
CA ASP A 419 15.01 -12.70 19.64
C ASP A 419 16.21 -13.36 18.92
N ASP A 420 17.37 -12.67 18.83
CA ASP A 420 18.62 -13.22 18.27
C ASP A 420 19.48 -13.96 19.33
N LEU A 421 19.03 -14.05 20.58
CA LEU A 421 19.76 -14.66 21.71
C LEU A 421 19.06 -15.88 22.35
N LEU A 422 18.00 -16.42 21.74
CA LEU A 422 17.38 -17.71 22.08
C LEU A 422 17.42 -18.71 20.92
#